data_AF-A0A225EE01-F1
#
_entry.id   AF-A0A225EE01-F1
#
_cell.length_a   1.000
_cell.length_b   1.000
_cell.length_c   1.000
_cell.angle_alpha   90.00
_cell.angle_beta   90.00
_cell.angle_gamma   90.00
#
_symmetry.space_group_name_H-M   'P 1'
#
loop_
_entity.id
_entity.type
_entity.pdbx_description
1 polymer ?
#
loop_
_entity_poly.entity_id
_entity_poly.type
_entity_poly.pdbx_seq_one_letter_code
_entity_poly.pdbx_strand_id
1 'polypeptide(L)'
;MARIAGVNSAELTFKAFWGSATAELTTAFAIGTVVAATLTIGNSSETFIGNFLITSVEVTNNCKTPVEFSCTGESTGAITMPA
;
A
#
# COMPACT_ATOMS: atom_id res chain seq x y z
N MET A 1 -1.01 16.61 29.84
CA MET A 1 -2.03 15.63 29.39
C MET A 1 -1.77 15.37 27.90
N ALA A 2 -0.95 14.37 27.58
CA ALA A 2 -0.65 14.05 26.18
C ALA A 2 -1.93 13.49 25.54
N ARG A 3 -2.57 14.29 24.71
CA ARG A 3 -3.64 13.81 23.84
C ARG A 3 -2.98 12.94 22.78
N ILE A 4 -2.96 11.63 22.98
CA ILE A 4 -2.79 10.70 21.86
C ILE A 4 -4.06 10.88 21.03
N ALA A 5 -4.01 11.78 20.04
CA ALA A 5 -5.02 11.86 19.00
C ALA A 5 -5.18 10.44 18.46
N GLY A 6 -6.44 9.94 18.39
CA GLY A 6 -6.74 8.56 18.06
C GLY A 6 -5.83 8.06 16.93
N VAL A 7 -5.02 7.05 17.23
CA VAL A 7 -4.09 6.47 16.27
C VAL A 7 -4.94 5.71 15.26
N ASN A 8 -5.40 6.42 14.22
CA ASN A 8 -6.00 5.78 13.07
C ASN A 8 -4.88 5.04 12.35
N SER A 9 -4.91 3.72 12.39
CA SER A 9 -4.07 2.87 11.54
C SER A 9 -4.91 2.41 10.36
N ALA A 10 -4.31 2.36 9.17
CA ALA A 10 -4.85 1.60 8.06
C ALA A 10 -3.79 0.69 7.49
N GLU A 11 -4.29 -0.43 6.98
CA GLU A 11 -3.53 -1.39 6.20
C GLU A 11 -4.02 -1.32 4.75
N LEU A 12 -3.08 -1.27 3.82
CA LEU A 12 -3.35 -1.35 2.38
C LEU A 12 -2.73 -2.63 1.84
N THR A 13 -3.56 -3.52 1.33
CA THR A 13 -3.11 -4.70 0.58
C THR A 13 -3.42 -4.52 -0.90
N PHE A 14 -2.39 -4.61 -1.73
CA PHE A 14 -2.49 -4.53 -3.19
C PHE A 14 -2.13 -5.86 -3.82
N LYS A 15 -2.96 -6.34 -4.74
CA LYS A 15 -2.73 -7.57 -5.53
C LYS A 15 -2.73 -7.23 -7.01
N ALA A 16 -1.71 -7.67 -7.72
CA ALA A 16 -1.56 -7.44 -9.14
C ALA A 16 -0.78 -8.57 -9.81
N PHE A 17 -0.56 -8.40 -11.11
CA PHE A 17 0.37 -9.20 -11.86
C PHE A 17 1.75 -8.53 -11.89
N TRP A 18 2.81 -9.34 -11.86
CA TRP A 18 4.19 -8.88 -11.86
C TRP A 18 4.49 -7.98 -13.07
N GLY A 19 5.09 -6.81 -12.83
CA GLY A 19 5.33 -5.76 -13.81
C GLY A 19 6.25 -4.64 -13.31
N SER A 20 6.28 -3.48 -13.98
CA SER A 20 7.17 -2.36 -13.59
C SER A 20 6.80 -1.77 -12.22
N ALA A 21 5.51 -1.56 -11.95
CA ALA A 21 5.04 -1.04 -10.66
C ALA A 21 5.34 -1.98 -9.48
N THR A 22 5.41 -3.30 -9.71
CA THR A 22 5.76 -4.25 -8.65
C THR A 22 7.24 -4.16 -8.27
N ALA A 23 8.11 -3.73 -9.19
CA ALA A 23 9.54 -3.51 -8.91
C ALA A 23 9.79 -2.29 -8.01
N GLU A 24 8.97 -1.25 -8.10
CA GLU A 24 9.05 -0.08 -7.21
C GLU A 24 8.65 -0.47 -5.78
N LEU A 25 7.56 -1.22 -5.62
CA LEU A 25 7.07 -1.68 -4.32
C LEU A 25 8.00 -2.69 -3.64
N THR A 26 8.61 -3.60 -4.41
CA THR A 26 9.62 -4.52 -3.87
C THR A 26 10.90 -3.79 -3.45
N THR A 27 11.31 -2.78 -4.21
CA THR A 27 12.44 -1.92 -3.83
C THR A 27 12.12 -1.18 -2.54
N ALA A 28 10.95 -0.54 -2.44
CA ALA A 28 10.52 0.19 -1.25
C ALA A 28 10.48 -0.70 0.01
N PHE A 29 10.02 -1.95 -0.13
CA PHE A 29 10.09 -2.95 0.92
C PHE A 29 11.53 -3.26 1.33
N ALA A 30 12.42 -3.54 0.37
CA ALA A 30 13.80 -3.93 0.64
C ALA A 30 14.62 -2.84 1.33
N ILE A 31 14.35 -1.56 1.04
CA ILE A 31 15.03 -0.41 1.66
C ILE A 31 14.28 0.15 2.87
N GLY A 32 13.08 -0.34 3.17
CA GLY A 32 12.25 0.12 4.28
C GLY A 32 11.75 1.56 4.13
N THR A 33 11.50 2.01 2.89
CA THR A 33 11.01 3.37 2.64
C THR A 33 9.48 3.44 2.63
N VAL A 34 8.99 4.61 3.03
CA VAL A 34 7.57 4.94 2.99
C VAL A 34 7.15 5.34 1.57
N VAL A 35 6.03 4.80 1.12
CA VAL A 35 5.41 5.05 -0.19
C VAL A 35 4.16 5.90 0.01
N ALA A 36 4.05 7.02 -0.71
CA ALA A 36 2.82 7.78 -0.77
C ALA A 36 1.81 7.05 -1.67
N ALA A 37 0.66 6.68 -1.12
CA ALA A 37 -0.41 6.03 -1.86
C ALA A 37 -1.60 6.97 -2.03
N THR A 38 -2.14 7.00 -3.26
CA THR A 38 -3.43 7.61 -3.57
C THR A 38 -4.31 6.54 -4.18
N LEU A 39 -5.44 6.25 -3.53
CA LEU A 39 -6.42 5.28 -4.00
C LEU A 39 -7.72 6.01 -4.31
N THR A 40 -8.13 5.99 -5.57
CA THR A 40 -9.46 6.46 -5.99
C THR A 40 -10.48 5.35 -5.75
N ILE A 41 -11.59 5.67 -5.09
CA ILE A 41 -12.61 4.67 -4.72
C ILE A 41 -13.60 4.51 -5.89
N GLY A 42 -13.50 3.40 -6.62
CA GLY A 42 -14.39 3.11 -7.74
C GLY A 42 -14.32 4.18 -8.83
N ASN A 43 -15.48 4.71 -9.23
CA ASN A 43 -15.60 5.78 -10.25
C ASN A 43 -15.92 7.16 -9.63
N SER A 44 -15.82 7.32 -8.31
CA SER A 44 -16.07 8.61 -7.68
C SER A 44 -14.83 9.51 -7.76
N SER A 45 -15.00 10.79 -7.43
CA SER A 45 -13.88 11.72 -7.22
C SER A 45 -13.26 11.59 -5.81
N GLU A 46 -13.67 10.58 -5.05
CA GLU A 46 -13.23 10.36 -3.68
C GLU A 46 -11.87 9.67 -3.68
N THR A 47 -10.95 10.21 -2.90
CA THR A 47 -9.57 9.71 -2.81
C THR A 47 -9.22 9.42 -1.38
N PHE A 48 -8.60 8.27 -1.20
CA PHE A 48 -7.89 7.89 0.00
C PHE A 48 -6.42 8.22 -0.20
N ILE A 49 -5.86 9.07 0.66
CA ILE A 49 -4.48 9.53 0.55
C ILE A 49 -3.76 9.25 1.86
N GLY A 50 -2.59 8.62 1.77
CA GLY A 50 -1.77 8.32 2.94
C GLY A 50 -0.36 7.88 2.59
N ASN A 51 0.48 7.80 3.62
CA ASN A 51 1.85 7.32 3.53
C ASN A 51 1.94 5.93 4.17
N PHE A 52 2.48 4.95 3.45
CA PHE A 52 2.51 3.55 3.84
C PHE A 52 3.93 3.00 3.83
N LEU A 53 4.33 2.36 4.92
CA LEU A 53 5.51 1.50 4.94
C LEU A 53 5.10 0.13 4.43
N ILE A 54 5.75 -0.38 3.38
CA ILE A 54 5.50 -1.74 2.90
C ILE A 54 6.08 -2.72 3.93
N THR A 55 5.23 -3.57 4.50
CA THR A 55 5.59 -4.53 5.55
C THR A 55 5.68 -5.96 5.04
N SER A 56 5.04 -6.27 3.90
CA SER A 56 5.15 -7.58 3.26
C SER A 56 5.11 -7.47 1.74
N VAL A 57 5.81 -8.39 1.09
CA VAL A 57 5.79 -8.61 -0.35
C VAL A 57 5.76 -10.12 -0.60
N GLU A 58 4.85 -10.56 -1.45
CA GLU A 58 4.71 -11.95 -1.89
C GLU A 58 4.68 -12.01 -3.42
N VAL A 59 5.44 -12.95 -3.99
CA VAL A 59 5.46 -13.22 -5.43
C VAL A 59 5.16 -14.69 -5.63
N THR A 60 4.05 -14.97 -6.32
CA THR A 60 3.55 -16.33 -6.49
C THR A 60 3.59 -16.72 -7.95
N ASN A 61 4.50 -17.64 -8.29
CA ASN A 61 4.59 -18.22 -9.62
C ASN A 61 3.97 -19.62 -9.61
N ASN A 62 2.68 -19.69 -9.95
CA ASN A 62 1.93 -20.95 -10.05
C ASN A 62 2.14 -21.69 -11.39
N CYS A 63 3.32 -21.55 -12.00
CA CYS A 63 3.64 -22.02 -13.36
C CYS A 63 2.65 -21.49 -14.42
N LYS A 64 2.05 -20.32 -14.16
CA LYS A 64 1.09 -19.64 -15.04
C LYS A 64 1.58 -18.22 -15.31
N THR A 65 1.32 -17.74 -16.51
CA THR A 65 1.51 -16.34 -16.88
C THR A 65 0.15 -15.66 -16.97
N PRO A 66 0.00 -14.47 -16.38
CA PRO A 66 1.03 -13.69 -15.67
C PRO A 66 1.34 -14.19 -14.24
N VAL A 67 2.55 -13.87 -13.73
CA VAL A 67 2.97 -14.15 -12.34
C VAL A 67 2.23 -13.24 -11.37
N GLU A 68 1.79 -13.77 -10.23
CA GLU A 68 1.02 -13.03 -9.24
C GLU A 68 1.94 -12.28 -8.26
N PHE A 69 1.50 -11.10 -7.83
CA PHE A 69 2.17 -10.22 -6.89
C PHE A 69 1.18 -9.73 -5.83
N SER A 70 1.59 -9.72 -4.58
CA SER A 70 0.86 -9.08 -3.49
C SER A 70 1.83 -8.29 -2.61
N CYS A 71 1.40 -7.15 -2.10
CA CYS A 71 2.12 -6.44 -1.04
C CYS A 71 1.14 -5.85 -0.04
N THR A 72 1.57 -5.78 1.22
CA THR A 72 0.83 -5.12 2.29
C THR A 72 1.68 -3.99 2.85
N GLY A 73 1.04 -2.85 3.12
CA GLY A 73 1.67 -1.72 3.79
C GLY A 73 0.81 -1.18 4.92
N GLU A 74 1.49 -0.65 5.93
CA GLU A 74 0.88 -0.03 7.11
C GLU A 74 1.08 1.49 7.08
N SER A 75 0.04 2.22 7.45
CA SER A 75 0.09 3.68 7.48
C SER A 75 1.09 4.19 8.51
N THR A 76 1.98 5.09 8.12
CA THR A 76 2.98 5.69 9.04
C THR A 76 2.58 7.07 9.57
N GLY A 77 1.35 7.50 9.31
CA GLY A 77 0.88 8.84 9.67
C GLY A 77 -0.60 9.03 9.42
N ALA A 78 -1.02 10.30 9.39
CA ALA A 78 -2.41 10.66 9.13
C ALA A 78 -2.85 10.17 7.73
N ILE A 79 -4.10 9.71 7.68
CA ILE A 79 -4.74 9.25 6.47
C ILE A 79 -5.92 10.17 6.20
N THR A 80 -6.04 10.64 4.98
CA THR A 80 -7.22 11.36 4.52
C THR A 80 -8.18 10.35 3.92
N MET A 81 -9.30 10.12 4.61
CA MET A 81 -10.44 9.38 4.06
C MET A 81 -11.39 10.35 3.36
N PRO A 82 -12.07 9.92 2.29
CA PRO A 82 -13.17 10.68 1.74
C PRO A 82 -14.31 10.80 2.76
N ALA A 83 -15.04 11.91 2.66
CA ALA A 83 -16.10 12.29 3.60
C ALA A 83 -17.38 11.47 3.44
#